data_AF-A0A835RWH2-F1
#
_entry.id   AF-A0A835RWH2-F1
#
_cell.length_a   1.000
_cell.length_b   1.000
_cell.length_c   1.000
_cell.angle_alpha   90.00
_cell.angle_beta   90.00
_cell.angle_gamma   90.00
#
_symmetry.space_group_name_H-M   'P 1'
#
loop_
_entity.id
_entity.type
_entity.pdbx_description
1 polymer ?
#
loop_
_entity_poly.entity_id
_entity_poly.type
_entity_poly.pdbx_seq_one_letter_code
_entity_poly.pdbx_strand_id
1 'polypeptide(L)'
;MDMSADGEENLEKLLQVSKTAEGRSRLATAGTLAVLLRRLSTILPVDLLPVLRILRNLCAGEAANQDAFLHLGGPAVVETVLFSPLANLEARRIGLQLLGNFALAGEVHRAAVWGSFYPARFLELATIREPRVCDPLCMVLDTCCSSEGGRRRFEELCDDERGLPIVVEIIKTACAGGYEEEWLEWLVTKICIEEPYLLLLFQKLASSMYDYGKTEAVLLKLLSKSLSNRPVEISLSNDFALSILKIFRKLPMLGTSPGSPLLFLQGLLQLMCLVILL
;
A
#
# COMPACT_ATOMS: atom_id res chain seq x y z
N MET A 1 -23.24 36.90 -0.04
CA MET A 1 -22.00 36.49 0.65
C MET A 1 -22.32 35.39 1.67
N ASP A 2 -23.15 34.41 1.32
CA ASP A 2 -23.76 33.49 2.31
C ASP A 2 -24.01 32.06 1.78
N MET A 3 -23.45 31.70 0.62
CA MET A 3 -23.64 30.37 0.01
C MET A 3 -22.54 29.36 0.39
N SER A 4 -21.39 29.83 0.89
CA SER A 4 -20.27 28.94 1.25
C SER A 4 -20.42 28.37 2.66
N ALA A 5 -21.01 29.12 3.60
CA ALA A 5 -21.17 28.72 4.99
C ALA A 5 -22.16 27.55 5.14
N ASP A 6 -23.30 27.60 4.43
CA ASP A 6 -24.30 26.52 4.44
C ASP A 6 -23.76 25.23 3.79
N GLY A 7 -22.98 25.35 2.72
CA GLY A 7 -22.30 24.21 2.08
C GLY A 7 -21.28 23.53 3.00
N GLU A 8 -20.47 24.33 3.71
CA GLU A 8 -19.46 23.86 4.66
C GLU A 8 -20.10 23.22 5.90
N GLU A 9 -21.14 23.83 6.47
CA GLU A 9 -21.88 23.28 7.61
C GLU A 9 -22.53 21.93 7.27
N ASN A 10 -23.04 21.78 6.04
CA ASN A 10 -23.63 20.54 5.57
C ASN A 10 -22.59 19.42 5.39
N LEU A 11 -21.39 19.72 4.87
CA LEU A 11 -20.31 18.74 4.75
C LEU A 11 -19.80 18.28 6.11
N GLU A 12 -19.68 19.18 7.08
CA GLU A 12 -19.24 18.82 8.44
C GLU A 12 -20.27 17.90 9.12
N LYS A 13 -21.57 18.19 9.00
CA LYS A 13 -22.64 17.31 9.49
C LYS A 13 -22.56 15.90 8.87
N LEU A 14 -22.39 15.82 7.54
CA LEU A 14 -22.23 14.55 6.84
C LEU A 14 -20.98 13.79 7.31
N LEU A 15 -19.87 14.51 7.52
CA LEU A 15 -18.64 13.92 8.03
C LEU A 15 -18.85 13.31 9.41
N GLN A 16 -19.54 14.00 10.32
CA GLN A 16 -19.84 13.46 11.66
C GLN A 16 -20.74 12.23 11.61
N VAL A 17 -21.81 12.26 10.81
CA VAL A 17 -22.73 11.10 10.66
C VAL A 17 -21.99 9.90 10.06
N SER A 18 -21.12 10.10 9.06
CA SER A 18 -20.42 9.00 8.38
C SER A 18 -19.47 8.18 9.27
N LYS A 19 -19.12 8.66 10.47
CA LYS A 19 -18.17 7.98 11.36
C LYS A 19 -18.74 6.69 11.99
N THR A 20 -20.06 6.57 12.12
CA THR A 20 -20.70 5.42 12.78
C THR A 20 -21.30 4.47 11.75
N ALA A 21 -21.40 3.17 12.07
CA ALA A 21 -22.01 2.18 11.17
C ALA A 21 -23.47 2.55 10.84
N GLU A 22 -24.26 2.92 11.86
CA GLU A 22 -25.64 3.38 11.70
C GLU A 22 -25.74 4.60 10.77
N GLY A 23 -24.84 5.57 10.94
CA GLY A 23 -24.79 6.75 10.09
C GLY A 23 -24.45 6.43 8.63
N ARG A 24 -23.52 5.49 8.39
CA ARG A 24 -23.19 5.01 7.04
C ARG A 24 -24.38 4.34 6.36
N SER A 25 -25.08 3.46 7.06
CA SER A 25 -26.27 2.77 6.54
C SER A 25 -27.41 3.76 6.21
N ARG A 26 -27.65 4.74 7.09
CA ARG A 26 -28.60 5.83 6.84
C ARG A 26 -28.23 6.65 5.60
N LEU A 27 -26.97 7.02 5.45
CA LEU A 27 -26.49 7.79 4.30
C LEU A 27 -26.47 6.98 3.00
N ALA A 28 -26.26 5.65 3.09
CA ALA A 28 -26.38 4.73 1.97
C ALA A 28 -27.82 4.71 1.43
N THR A 29 -28.80 4.56 2.32
CA THR A 29 -30.23 4.62 1.98
C THR A 29 -30.61 5.96 1.33
N ALA A 30 -29.99 7.05 1.76
CA ALA A 30 -30.19 8.38 1.20
C ALA A 30 -29.45 8.62 -0.13
N GLY A 31 -28.69 7.65 -0.65
CA GLY A 31 -27.92 7.81 -1.90
C GLY A 31 -26.79 8.83 -1.83
N THR A 32 -26.30 9.15 -0.61
CA THR A 32 -25.32 10.22 -0.39
C THR A 32 -24.00 9.96 -1.11
N LEU A 33 -23.55 8.70 -1.17
CA LEU A 33 -22.31 8.33 -1.86
C LEU A 33 -22.36 8.72 -3.34
N ALA A 34 -23.47 8.43 -4.03
CA ALA A 34 -23.60 8.72 -5.45
C ALA A 34 -23.53 10.22 -5.74
N VAL A 35 -24.16 11.03 -4.88
CA VAL A 35 -24.13 12.50 -4.97
C VAL A 35 -22.72 13.02 -4.78
N LEU A 36 -22.02 12.58 -3.74
CA LEU A 36 -20.67 13.04 -3.43
C LEU A 36 -19.64 12.60 -4.47
N LEU A 37 -19.75 11.37 -4.98
CA LEU A 37 -18.85 10.84 -6.01
C LEU A 37 -18.96 11.65 -7.31
N ARG A 38 -20.18 11.97 -7.75
CA ARG A 38 -20.40 12.81 -8.94
C ARG A 38 -19.88 14.24 -8.75
N ARG A 39 -19.89 14.77 -7.53
CA ARG A 39 -19.36 16.11 -7.23
C ARG A 39 -17.84 16.19 -7.40
N LEU A 40 -17.10 15.08 -7.32
CA LEU A 40 -15.64 15.09 -7.43
C LEU A 40 -15.14 15.66 -8.77
N SER A 41 -15.89 15.52 -9.87
CA SER A 41 -15.49 16.04 -11.18
C SER A 41 -15.55 17.57 -11.29
N THR A 42 -16.30 18.23 -10.41
CA THR A 42 -16.48 19.69 -10.41
C THR A 42 -16.19 20.28 -9.03
N ILE A 43 -15.36 19.61 -8.24
CA ILE A 43 -15.18 19.95 -6.83
C ILE A 43 -14.35 21.21 -6.66
N LEU A 44 -14.75 22.05 -5.71
CA LEU A 44 -13.93 23.17 -5.29
C LEU A 44 -12.74 22.65 -4.47
N PRO A 45 -11.55 23.28 -4.55
CA PRO A 45 -10.37 22.84 -3.80
C PRO A 45 -10.61 22.70 -2.29
N VAL A 46 -11.43 23.59 -1.71
CA VAL A 46 -11.77 23.60 -0.28
C VAL A 46 -12.63 22.39 0.14
N ASP A 47 -13.48 21.88 -0.76
CA ASP A 47 -14.40 20.78 -0.48
C ASP A 47 -13.75 19.41 -0.68
N LEU A 48 -12.61 19.33 -1.38
CA LEU A 48 -12.00 18.07 -1.78
C LEU A 48 -11.70 17.15 -0.59
N LEU A 49 -11.02 17.67 0.43
CA LEU A 49 -10.64 16.87 1.60
C LEU A 49 -11.86 16.41 2.42
N PRO A 50 -12.82 17.28 2.78
CA PRO A 50 -14.06 16.84 3.43
C PRO A 50 -14.79 15.75 2.64
N VAL A 51 -14.97 15.93 1.33
CA VAL A 51 -15.68 14.95 0.48
C VAL A 51 -14.95 13.62 0.42
N LEU A 52 -13.62 13.62 0.24
CA LEU A 52 -12.84 12.39 0.25
C LEU A 52 -12.92 11.67 1.61
N ARG A 53 -12.92 12.41 2.74
CA ARG A 53 -13.07 11.83 4.09
C ARG A 53 -14.45 11.19 4.28
N ILE A 54 -15.51 11.86 3.81
CA ILE A 54 -16.86 11.32 3.88
C ILE A 54 -16.95 10.05 3.02
N LEU A 55 -16.49 10.10 1.76
CA LEU A 55 -16.48 8.92 0.88
C LEU A 55 -15.71 7.75 1.48
N ARG A 56 -14.49 7.99 1.99
CA ARG A 56 -13.69 6.98 2.68
C ARG A 56 -14.46 6.33 3.82
N ASN A 57 -15.13 7.14 4.64
CA ASN A 57 -15.94 6.64 5.73
C ASN A 57 -17.12 5.83 5.20
N LEU A 58 -17.87 6.33 4.20
CA LEU A 58 -19.02 5.64 3.62
C LEU A 58 -18.68 4.26 3.05
N CYS A 59 -17.47 4.05 2.53
CA CYS A 59 -16.99 2.74 2.06
C CYS A 59 -16.44 1.83 3.18
N ALA A 60 -16.45 2.25 4.45
CA ALA A 60 -15.90 1.47 5.56
C ALA A 60 -16.90 0.40 6.06
N GLY A 61 -16.86 -0.78 5.42
CA GLY A 61 -17.66 -1.95 5.84
C GLY A 61 -19.17 -1.78 5.63
N GLU A 62 -19.58 -0.93 4.69
CA GLU A 62 -20.98 -0.74 4.29
C GLU A 62 -21.15 -1.20 2.84
N ALA A 63 -21.65 -2.43 2.66
CA ALA A 63 -21.69 -3.12 1.37
C ALA A 63 -22.49 -2.32 0.33
N ALA A 64 -23.64 -1.74 0.71
CA ALA A 64 -24.47 -0.96 -0.21
C ALA A 64 -23.72 0.25 -0.80
N ASN A 65 -22.89 0.90 0.00
CA ASN A 65 -22.03 2.00 -0.46
C ASN A 65 -20.89 1.50 -1.34
N GLN A 66 -20.23 0.40 -0.96
CA GLN A 66 -19.13 -0.18 -1.73
C GLN A 66 -19.61 -0.64 -3.12
N ASP A 67 -20.75 -1.33 -3.20
CA ASP A 67 -21.36 -1.74 -4.47
C ASP A 67 -21.78 -0.53 -5.32
N ALA A 68 -22.39 0.49 -4.71
CA ALA A 68 -22.74 1.72 -5.42
C ALA A 68 -21.50 2.44 -5.97
N PHE A 69 -20.41 2.48 -5.20
CA PHE A 69 -19.14 3.05 -5.62
C PHE A 69 -18.56 2.29 -6.83
N LEU A 70 -18.62 0.96 -6.82
CA LEU A 70 -18.23 0.12 -7.96
C LEU A 70 -19.07 0.43 -9.20
N HIS A 71 -20.39 0.42 -9.09
CA HIS A 71 -21.31 0.66 -10.20
C HIS A 71 -21.15 2.03 -10.86
N LEU A 72 -20.69 3.02 -10.08
CA LEU A 72 -20.46 4.38 -10.55
C LEU A 72 -19.03 4.60 -11.08
N GLY A 73 -18.21 3.55 -11.20
CA GLY A 73 -16.83 3.66 -11.68
C GLY A 73 -15.91 4.38 -10.68
N GLY A 74 -16.20 4.28 -9.40
CA GLY A 74 -15.54 5.04 -8.34
C GLY A 74 -14.00 4.97 -8.35
N PRO A 75 -13.35 3.81 -8.59
CA PRO A 75 -11.90 3.75 -8.69
C PRO A 75 -11.31 4.67 -9.77
N ALA A 76 -11.91 4.74 -10.96
CA ALA A 76 -11.45 5.62 -12.05
C ALA A 76 -11.71 7.12 -11.74
N VAL A 77 -12.80 7.43 -11.03
CA VAL A 77 -13.07 8.80 -10.56
C VAL A 77 -12.02 9.22 -9.53
N VAL A 78 -11.71 8.35 -8.56
CA VAL A 78 -10.68 8.63 -7.55
C VAL A 78 -9.31 8.74 -8.20
N GLU A 79 -8.95 7.87 -9.15
CA GLU A 79 -7.73 7.99 -9.95
C GLU A 79 -7.62 9.40 -10.55
N THR A 80 -8.63 9.83 -11.30
CA THR A 80 -8.65 11.17 -11.93
C THR A 80 -8.41 12.29 -10.92
N VAL A 81 -9.03 12.20 -9.74
CA VAL A 81 -8.86 13.18 -8.66
C VAL A 81 -7.44 13.16 -8.09
N LEU A 82 -6.88 11.98 -7.80
CA LEU A 82 -5.57 11.83 -7.14
C LEU A 82 -4.39 12.30 -8.00
N PHE A 83 -4.54 12.25 -9.33
CA PHE A 83 -3.55 12.76 -10.28
C PHE A 83 -3.88 14.14 -10.82
N SER A 84 -4.95 14.77 -10.34
CA SER A 84 -5.26 16.17 -10.67
C SER A 84 -4.34 17.15 -9.91
N PRO A 85 -4.17 18.40 -10.42
CA PRO A 85 -3.47 19.45 -9.69
C PRO A 85 -4.08 19.83 -8.33
N LEU A 86 -5.33 19.45 -8.08
CA LEU A 86 -6.02 19.72 -6.82
C LEU A 86 -5.57 18.80 -5.69
N ALA A 87 -5.05 17.61 -6.01
CA ALA A 87 -4.65 16.64 -5.02
C ALA A 87 -3.32 17.03 -4.36
N ASN A 88 -3.37 17.36 -3.08
CA ASN A 88 -2.20 17.44 -2.21
C ASN A 88 -1.89 16.06 -1.58
N LEU A 89 -0.84 15.98 -0.76
CA LEU A 89 -0.42 14.72 -0.12
C LEU A 89 -1.53 14.11 0.74
N GLU A 90 -2.27 14.93 1.47
CA GLU A 90 -3.36 14.48 2.34
C GLU A 90 -4.55 13.95 1.51
N ALA A 91 -4.87 14.57 0.37
CA ALA A 91 -5.89 14.07 -0.56
C ALA A 91 -5.51 12.69 -1.11
N ARG A 92 -4.24 12.49 -1.50
CA ARG A 92 -3.72 11.19 -1.96
C ARG A 92 -3.79 10.13 -0.88
N ARG A 93 -3.36 10.47 0.34
CA ARG A 93 -3.48 9.59 1.51
C ARG A 93 -4.93 9.16 1.76
N ILE A 94 -5.87 10.10 1.82
CA ILE A 94 -7.29 9.79 2.09
C ILE A 94 -7.92 9.02 0.93
N GLY A 95 -7.58 9.34 -0.32
CA GLY A 95 -8.07 8.61 -1.49
C GLY A 95 -7.57 7.17 -1.52
N LEU A 96 -6.31 6.91 -1.16
CA LEU A 96 -5.80 5.55 -0.99
C LEU A 96 -6.51 4.80 0.14
N GLN A 97 -6.77 5.46 1.27
CA GLN A 97 -7.58 4.86 2.34
C GLN A 97 -9.01 4.53 1.90
N LEU A 98 -9.63 5.38 1.07
CA LEU A 98 -10.93 5.11 0.46
C LEU A 98 -10.88 3.86 -0.42
N LEU A 99 -9.86 3.74 -1.28
CA LEU A 99 -9.67 2.56 -2.13
C LEU A 99 -9.43 1.30 -1.31
N GLY A 100 -8.67 1.38 -0.22
CA GLY A 100 -8.46 0.27 0.71
C GLY A 100 -9.77 -0.21 1.34
N ASN A 101 -10.55 0.72 1.92
CA ASN A 101 -11.87 0.42 2.47
C ASN A 101 -12.82 -0.19 1.44
N PHE A 102 -12.81 0.33 0.21
CA PHE A 102 -13.60 -0.19 -0.90
C PHE A 102 -13.16 -1.61 -1.31
N ALA A 103 -11.86 -1.85 -1.43
CA ALA A 103 -11.30 -3.15 -1.83
C ALA A 103 -11.58 -4.28 -0.81
N LEU A 104 -11.86 -3.95 0.46
CA LEU A 104 -12.25 -4.93 1.47
C LEU A 104 -13.62 -5.58 1.21
N ALA A 105 -14.46 -5.02 0.34
CA ALA A 105 -15.79 -5.55 0.04
C ALA A 105 -15.78 -6.90 -0.72
N GLY A 106 -14.67 -7.23 -1.39
CA GLY A 106 -14.52 -8.52 -2.06
C GLY A 106 -13.79 -8.43 -3.40
N GLU A 107 -13.74 -9.55 -4.11
CA GLU A 107 -12.84 -9.72 -5.24
C GLU A 107 -13.12 -8.78 -6.41
N VAL A 108 -14.39 -8.58 -6.77
CA VAL A 108 -14.78 -7.65 -7.86
C VAL A 108 -14.30 -6.22 -7.56
N HIS A 109 -14.28 -5.83 -6.28
CA HIS A 109 -13.84 -4.51 -5.84
C HIS A 109 -12.32 -4.37 -5.92
N ARG A 110 -11.57 -5.38 -5.46
CA ARG A 110 -10.11 -5.46 -5.61
C ARG A 110 -9.69 -5.40 -7.08
N ALA A 111 -10.37 -6.18 -7.93
CA ALA A 111 -10.13 -6.19 -9.36
C ALA A 111 -10.38 -4.82 -10.00
N ALA A 112 -11.42 -4.09 -9.57
CA ALA A 112 -11.71 -2.74 -10.07
C ALA A 112 -10.65 -1.70 -9.66
N VAL A 113 -10.15 -1.75 -8.42
CA VAL A 113 -9.00 -0.92 -8.00
C VAL A 113 -7.77 -1.26 -8.83
N TRP A 114 -7.44 -2.55 -8.93
CA TRP A 114 -6.27 -3.00 -9.67
C TRP A 114 -6.32 -2.59 -11.14
N GLY A 115 -7.45 -2.80 -11.81
CA GLY A 115 -7.64 -2.44 -13.22
C GLY A 115 -7.57 -0.94 -13.50
N SER A 116 -7.84 -0.10 -12.51
CA SER A 116 -7.76 1.37 -12.67
C SER A 116 -6.35 1.91 -12.39
N PHE A 117 -5.58 1.26 -11.50
CA PHE A 117 -4.31 1.82 -11.02
C PHE A 117 -3.06 1.08 -11.50
N TYR A 118 -3.12 -0.24 -11.67
CA TYR A 118 -1.94 -1.02 -12.01
C TYR A 118 -1.59 -0.91 -13.51
N PRO A 119 -0.29 -0.83 -13.88
CA PRO A 119 0.87 -0.59 -13.00
C PRO A 119 1.17 0.90 -12.82
N ALA A 120 0.87 1.72 -13.82
CA ALA A 120 1.42 3.07 -13.96
C ALA A 120 1.05 4.00 -12.80
N ARG A 121 -0.22 3.99 -12.36
CA ARG A 121 -0.67 4.90 -11.30
C ARG A 121 -0.15 4.52 -9.93
N PHE A 122 -0.01 3.22 -9.65
CA PHE A 122 0.66 2.78 -8.43
C PHE A 122 2.13 3.18 -8.41
N LEU A 123 2.83 3.08 -9.54
CA LEU A 123 4.21 3.54 -9.64
C LEU A 123 4.31 5.06 -9.44
N GLU A 124 3.45 5.84 -10.10
CA GLU A 124 3.40 7.29 -9.92
C GLU A 124 3.19 7.66 -8.43
N LEU A 125 2.28 6.98 -7.71
CA LEU A 125 2.08 7.20 -6.27
C LEU A 125 3.30 6.80 -5.43
N ALA A 126 3.94 5.68 -5.75
CA ALA A 126 5.15 5.23 -5.06
C ALA A 126 6.32 6.22 -5.24
N THR A 127 6.43 6.85 -6.41
CA THR A 127 7.50 7.83 -6.71
C THR A 127 7.36 9.16 -5.98
N ILE A 128 6.22 9.44 -5.33
CA ILE A 128 6.05 10.63 -4.48
C ILE A 128 7.01 10.62 -3.29
N ARG A 129 7.39 9.42 -2.83
CA ARG A 129 8.33 9.20 -1.72
C ARG A 129 7.96 9.91 -0.42
N GLU A 130 6.66 9.94 -0.13
CA GLU A 130 6.11 10.46 1.12
C GLU A 130 5.57 9.29 1.96
N PRO A 131 6.09 9.05 3.19
CA PRO A 131 5.65 7.95 4.06
C PRO A 131 4.12 7.91 4.26
N ARG A 132 3.49 9.08 4.45
CA ARG A 132 2.04 9.21 4.64
C ARG A 132 1.20 8.74 3.45
N VAL A 133 1.77 8.72 2.25
CA VAL A 133 1.14 8.18 1.03
C VAL A 133 1.56 6.72 0.82
N CYS A 134 2.80 6.38 1.16
CA CYS A 134 3.37 5.05 1.02
C CYS A 134 2.62 3.99 1.85
N ASP A 135 2.32 4.29 3.12
CA ASP A 135 1.65 3.35 4.01
C ASP A 135 0.26 2.90 3.51
N PRO A 136 -0.68 3.82 3.17
CA PRO A 136 -1.95 3.40 2.61
C PRO A 136 -1.83 2.83 1.19
N LEU A 137 -0.76 3.14 0.44
CA LEU A 137 -0.46 2.45 -0.82
C LEU A 137 -0.10 0.98 -0.57
N CYS A 138 0.75 0.69 0.42
CA CYS A 138 1.08 -0.68 0.83
C CYS A 138 -0.18 -1.45 1.24
N MET A 139 -1.05 -0.83 2.05
CA MET A 139 -2.35 -1.40 2.43
C MET A 139 -3.20 -1.76 1.20
N VAL A 140 -3.32 -0.86 0.21
CA VAL A 140 -4.11 -1.11 -1.01
C VAL A 140 -3.51 -2.27 -1.82
N LEU A 141 -2.19 -2.29 -2.00
CA LEU A 141 -1.50 -3.36 -2.73
C LEU A 141 -1.71 -4.72 -2.04
N ASP A 142 -1.50 -4.78 -0.73
CA ASP A 142 -1.69 -6.00 0.06
C ASP A 142 -3.15 -6.47 0.03
N THR A 143 -4.10 -5.55 0.23
CA THR A 143 -5.54 -5.85 0.18
C THR A 143 -5.94 -6.41 -1.19
N CYS A 144 -5.46 -5.81 -2.28
CA CYS A 144 -5.78 -6.28 -3.63
C CYS A 144 -5.13 -7.63 -3.94
N CYS A 145 -3.92 -7.89 -3.43
CA CYS A 145 -3.20 -9.14 -3.63
C CYS A 145 -3.62 -10.26 -2.66
N SER A 146 -4.62 -10.03 -1.82
CA SER A 146 -5.07 -10.99 -0.81
C SER A 146 -6.32 -11.77 -1.24
N SER A 147 -6.44 -12.99 -0.72
CA SER A 147 -7.55 -13.94 -0.96
C SER A 147 -7.72 -14.40 -2.43
N GLU A 148 -8.89 -14.96 -2.75
CA GLU A 148 -9.27 -15.45 -4.07
C GLU A 148 -9.07 -14.38 -5.16
N GLY A 149 -8.48 -14.75 -6.30
CA GLY A 149 -8.10 -13.82 -7.38
C GLY A 149 -6.85 -12.97 -7.11
N GLY A 150 -6.42 -12.86 -5.85
CA GLY A 150 -5.22 -12.12 -5.43
C GLY A 150 -3.91 -12.68 -5.98
N ARG A 151 -3.82 -14.00 -6.22
CA ARG A 151 -2.59 -14.65 -6.72
C ARG A 151 -2.08 -14.04 -8.01
N ARG A 152 -2.96 -13.85 -9.00
CA ARG A 152 -2.59 -13.26 -10.30
C ARG A 152 -2.05 -11.84 -10.13
N ARG A 153 -2.72 -11.02 -9.31
CA ARG A 153 -2.28 -9.63 -9.05
C ARG A 153 -0.97 -9.58 -8.27
N PHE A 154 -0.77 -10.53 -7.38
CA PHE A 154 0.49 -10.69 -6.66
C PHE A 154 1.63 -11.05 -7.61
N GLU A 155 1.40 -11.97 -8.56
CA GLU A 155 2.37 -12.30 -9.62
C GLU A 155 2.65 -11.08 -10.52
N GLU A 156 1.62 -10.31 -10.87
CA GLU A 156 1.77 -9.03 -11.58
C GLU A 156 2.57 -8.01 -10.75
N LEU A 157 2.39 -7.94 -9.43
CA LEU A 157 3.17 -7.07 -8.54
C LEU A 157 4.63 -7.50 -8.44
N CYS A 158 4.89 -8.80 -8.55
CA CYS A 158 6.23 -9.36 -8.50
C CYS A 158 6.89 -9.48 -9.89
N ASP A 159 6.21 -9.05 -10.94
CA ASP A 159 6.75 -8.94 -12.31
C ASP A 159 7.94 -7.98 -12.34
N ASP A 160 9.00 -8.39 -13.04
CA ASP A 160 10.27 -7.66 -13.06
C ASP A 160 10.13 -6.29 -13.73
N GLU A 161 9.33 -6.18 -14.79
CA GLU A 161 9.29 -4.95 -15.59
C GLU A 161 8.31 -3.93 -15.05
N ARG A 162 7.14 -4.36 -14.57
CA ARG A 162 6.03 -3.46 -14.24
C ARG A 162 5.69 -3.40 -12.75
N GLY A 163 5.74 -4.54 -12.06
CA GLY A 163 5.34 -4.65 -10.67
C GLY A 163 6.43 -4.23 -9.68
N LEU A 164 7.58 -4.90 -9.73
CA LEU A 164 8.66 -4.68 -8.79
C LEU A 164 9.20 -3.24 -8.72
N PRO A 165 9.20 -2.42 -9.80
CA PRO A 165 9.53 -1.00 -9.68
C PRO A 165 8.68 -0.25 -8.64
N ILE A 166 7.41 -0.63 -8.46
CA ILE A 166 6.52 -0.05 -7.44
C ILE A 166 7.06 -0.37 -6.04
N VAL A 167 7.37 -1.66 -5.80
CA VAL A 167 7.91 -2.16 -4.52
C VAL A 167 9.28 -1.52 -4.21
N VAL A 168 10.11 -1.34 -5.23
CA VAL A 168 11.41 -0.66 -5.10
C VAL A 168 11.25 0.78 -4.63
N GLU A 169 10.34 1.56 -5.22
CA GLU A 169 10.12 2.95 -4.81
C GLU A 169 9.50 3.05 -3.39
N ILE A 170 8.65 2.09 -3.02
CA ILE A 170 8.13 1.95 -1.65
C ILE A 170 9.29 1.72 -0.64
N ILE A 171 10.21 0.80 -0.93
CA ILE A 171 11.38 0.52 -0.05
C ILE A 171 12.33 1.72 0.01
N LYS A 172 12.54 2.44 -1.10
CA LYS A 172 13.32 3.69 -1.11
C LYS A 172 12.71 4.76 -0.21
N THR A 173 11.37 4.88 -0.22
CA THR A 173 10.65 5.79 0.67
C THR A 173 10.90 5.45 2.13
N ALA A 174 10.77 4.16 2.48
CA ALA A 174 11.05 3.67 3.83
C ALA A 174 12.53 3.87 4.24
N CYS A 175 13.46 3.77 3.29
CA CYS A 175 14.87 4.05 3.53
C CYS A 175 15.14 5.52 3.84
N ALA A 176 14.45 6.45 3.19
CA ALA A 176 14.67 7.89 3.35
C ALA A 176 13.97 8.47 4.59
N GLY A 177 12.73 8.06 4.85
CA GLY A 177 11.87 8.69 5.86
C GLY A 177 11.29 7.74 6.91
N GLY A 178 11.57 6.44 6.82
CA GLY A 178 10.89 5.43 7.62
C GLY A 178 9.48 5.12 7.09
N TYR A 179 8.73 4.34 7.87
CA TYR A 179 7.34 3.97 7.65
C TYR A 179 6.61 4.05 9.01
N GLU A 180 5.31 4.39 9.01
CA GLU A 180 4.54 4.57 10.24
C GLU A 180 3.74 3.30 10.61
N GLU A 181 3.26 2.56 9.61
CA GLU A 181 2.39 1.38 9.79
C GLU A 181 3.04 0.04 9.33
N GLU A 182 2.53 -1.09 9.83
CA GLU A 182 3.09 -2.43 9.55
C GLU A 182 2.85 -2.95 8.12
N TRP A 183 2.07 -2.24 7.29
CA TRP A 183 1.71 -2.70 5.94
C TRP A 183 2.91 -2.99 5.05
N LEU A 184 3.98 -2.18 5.17
CA LEU A 184 5.21 -2.43 4.45
C LEU A 184 5.88 -3.75 4.90
N GLU A 185 5.90 -4.00 6.20
CA GLU A 185 6.47 -5.24 6.75
C GLU A 185 5.71 -6.46 6.26
N TRP A 186 4.38 -6.40 6.23
CA TRP A 186 3.54 -7.50 5.74
C TRP A 186 3.75 -7.74 4.24
N LEU A 187 3.75 -6.69 3.43
CA LEU A 187 3.98 -6.78 1.99
C LEU A 187 5.37 -7.38 1.68
N VAL A 188 6.42 -6.91 2.35
CA VAL A 188 7.79 -7.40 2.16
C VAL A 188 7.94 -8.85 2.64
N THR A 189 7.30 -9.21 3.76
CA THR A 189 7.28 -10.59 4.29
C THR A 189 6.67 -11.54 3.27
N LYS A 190 5.51 -11.18 2.72
CA LYS A 190 4.81 -11.98 1.71
C LYS A 190 5.64 -12.15 0.43
N ILE A 191 6.22 -11.06 -0.08
CA ILE A 191 7.05 -11.08 -1.31
C ILE A 191 8.32 -11.90 -1.13
N CYS A 192 8.98 -11.79 0.02
CA CYS A 192 10.34 -12.31 0.17
C CYS A 192 10.40 -13.66 0.87
N ILE A 193 9.59 -13.89 1.90
CA ILE A 193 9.68 -15.07 2.77
C ILE A 193 8.71 -16.15 2.32
N GLU A 194 7.44 -15.76 2.15
CA GLU A 194 6.39 -16.68 1.71
C GLU A 194 6.53 -17.02 0.22
N GLU A 195 7.11 -16.12 -0.57
CA GLU A 195 7.22 -16.25 -2.02
C GLU A 195 8.66 -16.08 -2.51
N PRO A 196 9.02 -16.64 -3.69
CA PRO A 196 10.42 -16.79 -4.11
C PRO A 196 11.02 -15.52 -4.76
N TYR A 197 10.60 -14.31 -4.35
CA TYR A 197 10.98 -13.06 -5.03
C TYR A 197 12.09 -12.26 -4.32
N LEU A 198 12.57 -12.70 -3.16
CA LEU A 198 13.65 -12.02 -2.41
C LEU A 198 14.85 -11.69 -3.31
N LEU A 199 15.39 -12.70 -4.02
CA LEU A 199 16.61 -12.53 -4.79
C LEU A 199 16.44 -11.50 -5.92
N LEU A 200 15.26 -11.49 -6.55
CA LEU A 200 14.94 -10.58 -7.64
C LEU A 200 14.82 -9.14 -7.13
N LEU A 201 14.04 -8.95 -6.06
CA LEU A 201 13.87 -7.65 -5.42
C LEU A 201 15.20 -7.09 -4.91
N PHE A 202 16.03 -7.94 -4.27
CA PHE A 202 17.35 -7.55 -3.79
C PHE A 202 18.25 -7.05 -4.94
N GLN A 203 18.28 -7.77 -6.07
CA GLN A 203 19.09 -7.38 -7.23
C GLN A 203 18.63 -6.05 -7.84
N LYS A 204 17.31 -5.82 -7.93
CA LYS A 204 16.78 -4.54 -8.39
C LYS A 204 17.19 -3.38 -7.47
N LEU A 205 17.09 -3.56 -6.16
CA LEU A 205 17.53 -2.53 -5.21
C LEU A 205 19.02 -2.23 -5.36
N ALA A 206 19.86 -3.26 -5.49
CA ALA A 206 21.30 -3.11 -5.68
C ALA A 206 21.69 -2.42 -7.01
N SER A 207 20.84 -2.49 -8.04
CA SER A 207 21.08 -1.81 -9.32
C SER A 207 20.78 -0.29 -9.29
N SER A 208 20.18 0.21 -8.21
CA SER A 208 19.82 1.63 -8.07
C SER A 208 21.05 2.48 -7.73
N MET A 209 21.55 3.25 -8.70
CA MET A 209 22.81 4.03 -8.63
C MET A 209 22.90 5.07 -7.50
N TYR A 210 21.79 5.45 -6.87
CA TYR A 210 21.75 6.60 -5.94
C TYR A 210 21.86 6.25 -4.45
N ASP A 211 21.71 4.97 -4.06
CA ASP A 211 21.65 4.55 -2.64
C ASP A 211 22.30 3.18 -2.37
N TYR A 212 23.34 2.84 -3.13
CA TYR A 212 23.98 1.53 -3.12
C TYR A 212 24.28 1.03 -1.69
N GLY A 213 23.68 -0.11 -1.33
CA GLY A 213 23.81 -0.77 -0.03
C GLY A 213 22.83 -0.31 1.06
N LYS A 214 22.25 0.90 1.00
CA LYS A 214 21.31 1.38 2.04
C LYS A 214 19.94 0.75 1.90
N THR A 215 19.41 0.72 0.68
CA THR A 215 18.08 0.16 0.41
C THR A 215 18.03 -1.35 0.65
N GLU A 216 19.10 -2.05 0.32
CA GLU A 216 19.28 -3.47 0.59
C GLU A 216 19.35 -3.73 2.09
N ALA A 217 20.07 -2.90 2.85
CA ALA A 217 20.12 -3.00 4.31
C ALA A 217 18.73 -2.78 4.93
N VAL A 218 17.92 -1.86 4.41
CA VAL A 218 16.53 -1.64 4.86
C VAL A 218 15.67 -2.87 4.58
N LEU A 219 15.75 -3.44 3.37
CA LEU A 219 15.06 -4.69 3.05
C LEU A 219 15.43 -5.82 4.04
N LEU A 220 16.73 -6.06 4.24
CA LEU A 220 17.19 -7.10 5.16
C LEU A 220 16.78 -6.81 6.62
N LYS A 221 16.78 -5.54 7.04
CA LYS A 221 16.31 -5.13 8.37
C LYS A 221 14.82 -5.43 8.56
N LEU A 222 13.98 -5.15 7.54
CA LEU A 222 12.55 -5.49 7.57
C LEU A 222 12.35 -7.00 7.74
N LEU A 223 13.04 -7.80 6.92
CA LEU A 223 12.96 -9.26 7.00
C LEU A 223 13.44 -9.80 8.35
N SER A 224 14.52 -9.24 8.88
CA SER A 224 15.04 -9.63 10.21
C SER A 224 14.05 -9.33 11.32
N LYS A 225 13.36 -8.19 11.23
CA LYS A 225 12.31 -7.80 12.18
C LYS A 225 11.12 -8.76 12.09
N SER A 226 10.64 -9.09 10.88
CA SER A 226 9.54 -10.04 10.67
C SER A 226 9.84 -11.41 11.29
N LEU A 227 11.03 -11.96 11.03
CA LEU A 227 11.44 -13.25 11.57
C LEU A 227 11.63 -13.25 13.09
N SER A 228 12.11 -12.14 13.65
CA SER A 228 12.31 -12.01 15.10
C SER A 228 10.98 -11.90 15.85
N ASN A 229 9.99 -11.22 15.26
CA ASN A 229 8.71 -10.95 15.90
C ASN A 229 7.70 -12.09 15.74
N ARG A 230 7.82 -12.94 14.71
CA ARG A 230 6.84 -13.99 14.39
C ARG A 230 7.49 -15.35 14.07
N PRO A 231 8.34 -15.92 14.95
CA PRO A 231 9.08 -17.14 14.61
C PRO A 231 8.21 -18.39 14.43
N VAL A 232 7.03 -18.47 15.06
CA VAL A 232 6.15 -19.67 15.05
C VAL A 232 5.15 -19.67 13.88
N GLU A 233 4.85 -18.51 13.31
CA GLU A 233 3.83 -18.36 12.25
C GLU A 233 4.43 -18.37 10.84
N ILE A 234 5.75 -18.27 10.72
CA ILE A 234 6.44 -18.15 9.44
C ILE A 234 7.04 -19.51 9.06
N SER A 235 6.46 -20.16 8.05
CA SER A 235 7.10 -21.31 7.39
C SER A 235 8.20 -20.82 6.44
N LEU A 236 9.47 -21.00 6.79
CA LEU A 236 10.59 -20.65 5.92
C LEU A 236 10.61 -21.56 4.69
N SER A 237 10.45 -20.97 3.51
CA SER A 237 10.59 -21.70 2.25
C SER A 237 12.06 -22.02 1.95
N ASN A 238 12.32 -23.17 1.31
CA ASN A 238 13.65 -23.51 0.82
C ASN A 238 14.19 -22.46 -0.16
N ASP A 239 13.32 -21.84 -0.96
CA ASP A 239 13.66 -20.80 -1.91
C ASP A 239 14.15 -19.51 -1.22
N PHE A 240 13.52 -19.14 -0.10
CA PHE A 240 13.99 -18.03 0.73
C PHE A 240 15.39 -18.31 1.28
N ALA A 241 15.61 -19.50 1.86
CA ALA A 241 16.93 -19.89 2.38
C ALA A 241 18.02 -19.92 1.31
N LEU A 242 17.71 -20.46 0.14
CA LEU A 242 18.61 -20.45 -1.02
C LEU A 242 18.89 -19.03 -1.50
N SER A 243 17.90 -18.14 -1.47
CA SER A 243 18.07 -16.73 -1.84
C SER A 243 19.00 -16.00 -0.88
N ILE A 244 18.81 -16.16 0.44
CA ILE A 244 19.72 -15.60 1.47
C ILE A 244 21.15 -16.12 1.27
N LEU A 245 21.34 -17.42 1.02
CA LEU A 245 22.66 -18.00 0.75
C LEU A 245 23.30 -17.41 -0.51
N LYS A 246 22.53 -17.24 -1.59
CA LYS A 246 23.01 -16.62 -2.84
C LYS A 246 23.42 -15.16 -2.62
N ILE A 247 22.65 -14.41 -1.84
CA ILE A 247 22.98 -13.02 -1.48
C ILE A 247 24.26 -12.99 -0.63
N PHE A 248 24.36 -13.85 0.40
CA PHE A 248 25.54 -13.95 1.27
C PHE A 248 26.82 -14.22 0.48
N ARG A 249 26.77 -15.10 -0.54
CA ARG A 249 27.92 -15.42 -1.39
C ARG A 249 28.33 -14.29 -2.33
N LYS A 250 27.42 -13.37 -2.67
CA LYS A 250 27.70 -12.22 -3.55
C LYS A 250 28.20 -10.98 -2.79
N LEU A 251 27.80 -10.80 -1.54
CA LEU A 251 28.22 -9.71 -0.66
C LEU A 251 29.65 -9.74 -0.06
N PRO A 252 30.47 -10.82 -0.08
CA PRO A 252 31.80 -10.83 0.57
C PRO A 252 32.82 -9.85 -0.03
N MET A 253 32.46 -9.12 -1.09
CA MET A 253 33.28 -8.10 -1.76
C MET A 253 32.99 -6.68 -1.27
N LEU A 254 32.04 -6.47 -0.35
CA LEU A 254 31.66 -5.17 0.21
C LEU A 254 31.97 -5.12 1.70
N GLY A 255 32.86 -4.19 2.10
CA GLY A 255 33.47 -4.14 3.42
C GLY A 255 32.52 -4.02 4.61
N THR A 256 33.05 -4.30 5.80
CA THR A 256 32.35 -4.30 7.09
C THR A 256 32.23 -2.88 7.67
N SER A 257 31.28 -2.09 7.20
CA SER A 257 30.88 -0.85 7.88
C SER A 257 29.66 -1.07 8.78
N PRO A 258 29.50 -0.28 9.87
CA PRO A 258 28.26 -0.24 10.64
C PRO A 258 27.08 0.13 9.73
N GLY A 259 26.02 -0.69 9.72
CA GLY A 259 24.88 -0.54 8.80
C GLY A 259 25.06 -1.23 7.44
N SER A 260 26.16 -1.98 7.23
CA SER A 260 26.33 -2.78 6.01
C SER A 260 25.27 -3.90 5.93
N PRO A 261 24.78 -4.23 4.71
CA PRO A 261 23.88 -5.36 4.47
C PRO A 261 24.39 -6.69 5.06
N LEU A 262 25.71 -6.86 5.13
CA LEU A 262 26.36 -8.07 5.65
C LEU A 262 26.02 -8.36 7.12
N LEU A 263 25.92 -7.33 7.97
CA LEU A 263 25.58 -7.50 9.39
C LEU A 263 24.13 -7.98 9.57
N PHE A 264 23.19 -7.39 8.83
CA PHE A 264 21.79 -7.82 8.83
C PHE A 264 21.65 -9.24 8.29
N LEU A 265 22.45 -9.60 7.29
CA LEU A 265 22.40 -10.93 6.69
C LEU A 265 23.00 -12.02 7.58
N GLN A 266 24.03 -11.71 8.37
CA GLN A 266 24.52 -12.60 9.42
C GLN A 266 23.47 -12.83 10.52
N GLY A 267 22.78 -11.77 10.96
CA GLY A 267 21.67 -11.88 11.91
C GLY A 267 20.52 -12.72 11.35
N LEU A 268 20.15 -12.50 10.08
CA LEU A 268 19.14 -13.31 9.38
C LEU A 268 19.52 -14.79 9.31
N LEU A 269 20.76 -15.12 8.97
CA LEU A 269 21.24 -16.51 8.94
C LEU A 269 21.14 -17.17 10.33
N GLN A 270 21.48 -16.45 11.40
CA GLN A 270 21.35 -16.94 12.77
C GLN A 270 19.88 -17.18 13.15
N LEU A 271 18.99 -16.24 12.83
CA LEU A 271 17.54 -16.36 13.04
C LEU A 271 16.94 -17.53 12.26
N MET A 272 17.35 -17.71 11.00
CA MET A 272 16.89 -18.84 10.19
C MET A 272 17.32 -20.18 10.77
N CYS A 273 18.56 -20.31 11.26
CA CYS A 273 19.00 -21.51 11.96
C CYS A 273 18.17 -21.77 13.21
N LEU A 274 17.78 -20.73 13.96
CA LEU A 274 16.95 -20.86 15.15
C LEU A 274 15.52 -21.32 14.79
N VAL A 275 14.91 -20.74 13.75
CA VAL A 275 13.56 -21.11 13.30
C VAL A 275 13.51 -22.53 12.72
N ILE A 276 14.57 -23.01 12.06
CA ILE A 276 14.66 -24.39 11.55
C ILE A 276 14.81 -25.42 12.69
N LEU A 277 15.37 -25.02 13.83
CA LEU A 277 15.63 -25.90 14.97
C LEU A 277 14.46 -25.99 15.98
N LEU A 278 13.46 -25.12 15.85
CA LEU A 278 12.24 -25.08 16.65
C LEU A 278 11.10 -25.84 15.94
#